data_AF-A0AAW2J9N0-F1
#
_entry.id   AF-A0AAW2J9N0-F1
#
_cell.length_a   1.000
_cell.length_b   1.000
_cell.length_c   1.000
_cell.angle_alpha   90.00
_cell.angle_beta   90.00
_cell.angle_gamma   90.00
#
_symmetry.space_group_name_H-M   'P 1'
#
loop_
_entity.id
_entity.type
_entity.pdbx_description
1 polymer ?
#
loop_
_entity_poly.entity_id
_entity_poly.type
_entity_poly.pdbx_seq_one_letter_code
_entity_poly.pdbx_strand_id
1 'polypeptide(L)'
;MLFKCRWVDPVRGMKVHQRYHLVDVNFKKLYQKDDPFILAQQAVQVYFTEYPSMKRDKADWMAVCKIKDQRGVDDSKWTETVAYQPKEVVPVPIVAIDNQS
;
A
#
# COMPACT_ATOMS: atom_id res chain seq x y z
N MET A 1 11.32 16.33 6.61
CA MET A 1 11.11 14.89 6.77
C MET A 1 9.68 14.71 7.23
N LEU A 2 8.83 14.07 6.41
CA LEU A 2 7.38 14.02 6.64
C LEU A 2 6.98 12.75 7.43
N PHE A 3 7.77 11.67 7.32
CA PHE A 3 7.59 10.43 8.06
C PHE A 3 8.93 9.93 8.61
N LYS A 4 8.98 9.46 9.85
CA LYS A 4 10.19 8.86 10.44
C LYS A 4 10.28 7.37 10.08
N CYS A 5 10.24 7.05 8.79
CA CYS A 5 10.24 5.69 8.28
C CYS A 5 11.61 5.30 7.73
N ARG A 6 11.93 4.00 7.79
CA ARG A 6 13.07 3.43 7.06
C ARG A 6 12.53 2.67 5.87
N TRP A 7 13.09 2.95 4.69
CA TRP A 7 12.64 2.37 3.43
C TRP A 7 13.66 1.34 2.94
N VAL A 8 13.17 0.17 2.53
CA VAL A 8 14.01 -0.83 1.85
C VAL A 8 14.20 -0.38 0.40
N ASP A 9 15.41 -0.52 -0.12
CA ASP A 9 15.70 -0.19 -1.52
C ASP A 9 14.88 -1.11 -2.45
N PRO A 10 14.00 -0.57 -3.32
CA PRO A 10 13.11 -1.39 -4.14
C PRO A 10 13.83 -2.20 -5.23
N VAL A 11 15.06 -1.82 -5.58
CA VAL A 11 15.86 -2.47 -6.62
C VAL A 11 16.84 -3.47 -6.00
N ARG A 12 17.49 -3.10 -4.89
CA ARG A 12 18.59 -3.87 -4.29
C ARG A 12 18.18 -4.64 -3.04
N GLY A 13 17.18 -4.13 -2.33
CA GLY A 13 16.72 -4.66 -1.05
C GLY A 13 15.45 -5.48 -1.15
N MET A 14 14.85 -5.62 -2.33
CA MET A 14 13.63 -6.41 -2.54
C MET A 14 13.81 -7.42 -3.68
N LYS A 15 13.22 -8.61 -3.53
CA LYS A 15 13.14 -9.64 -4.58
C LYS A 15 11.74 -10.22 -4.62
N VAL A 16 11.22 -10.42 -5.82
CA VAL A 16 9.92 -11.08 -6.03
C VAL A 16 10.15 -12.38 -6.77
N HIS A 17 9.78 -13.51 -6.15
CA HIS A 17 9.88 -14.82 -6.76
C HIS A 17 8.68 -15.04 -7.69
N GLN A 18 8.90 -14.93 -9.01
CA GLN A 18 7.83 -14.95 -10.03
C GLN A 18 6.86 -16.13 -9.92
N ARG A 19 7.37 -17.34 -9.63
CA ARG A 19 6.56 -18.56 -9.57
C ARG A 19 5.56 -18.61 -8.40
N TYR A 20 5.90 -17.97 -7.28
CA TYR A 20 5.14 -18.10 -6.02
C TYR A 20 4.65 -16.75 -5.49
N HIS A 21 4.96 -15.66 -6.21
CA HIS A 21 4.73 -14.28 -5.80
C HIS A 21 5.21 -13.99 -4.37
N LEU A 22 6.25 -14.70 -3.92
CA LEU A 22 6.87 -14.49 -2.63
C LEU A 22 7.76 -13.25 -2.72
N VAL A 23 7.61 -12.35 -1.76
CA VAL A 23 8.43 -11.16 -1.66
C VAL A 23 9.44 -11.37 -0.55
N ASP A 24 10.71 -11.12 -0.87
CA ASP A 24 11.82 -11.12 0.07
C ASP A 24 12.35 -9.70 0.23
N VAL A 25 12.71 -9.34 1.45
CA VAL A 25 13.32 -8.05 1.79
C VAL A 25 14.65 -8.21 2.51
N ASN A 26 15.55 -7.25 2.30
CA ASN A 26 16.85 -7.19 2.94
C ASN A 26 17.03 -5.85 3.66
N PHE A 27 16.94 -5.87 4.99
CA PHE A 27 17.04 -4.66 5.82
C PHE A 27 18.45 -4.05 5.89
N LYS A 28 19.49 -4.73 5.37
CA LYS A 28 20.83 -4.14 5.19
C LYS A 28 20.92 -3.30 3.92
N LYS A 29 19.92 -3.38 3.04
CA LYS A 29 19.84 -2.62 1.78
C LYS A 29 18.70 -1.60 1.87
N LEU A 30 18.92 -0.59 2.72
CA LEU A 30 17.99 0.53 2.86
C LEU A 30 18.18 1.55 1.75
N TYR A 31 17.10 2.23 1.39
CA TYR A 31 17.10 3.35 0.48
C TYR A 31 17.77 4.57 1.15
N GLN A 32 18.77 5.16 0.49
CA GLN A 32 19.65 6.19 1.08
C GLN A 32 19.49 7.60 0.48
N LYS A 33 18.62 7.77 -0.54
CA LYS A 33 18.49 9.03 -1.26
C LYS A 33 17.43 9.93 -0.64
N ASP A 34 16.19 9.75 -1.07
CA ASP A 34 15.06 10.57 -0.67
C ASP A 34 14.25 9.87 0.43
N ASP A 35 13.41 10.63 1.12
CA ASP A 35 12.39 10.11 2.05
C ASP A 35 11.07 9.94 1.27
N PRO A 36 10.80 8.76 0.69
CA PRO A 36 9.55 8.55 -0.04
C PRO A 36 8.34 8.62 0.91
N PHE A 37 7.17 8.83 0.33
CA PHE A 37 5.90 8.74 1.04
C PHE A 37 4.97 7.76 0.33
N ILE A 38 4.05 7.17 1.08
CA ILE A 38 3.00 6.31 0.56
C ILE A 38 1.66 6.82 1.08
N LEU A 39 0.60 6.67 0.29
CA LEU A 39 -0.75 6.91 0.80
C LEU A 39 -1.13 5.75 1.73
N ALA A 40 -1.83 6.07 2.83
CA ALA A 40 -2.31 5.05 3.75
C ALA A 40 -3.18 3.99 3.03
N GLN A 41 -3.97 4.42 2.05
CA GLN A 41 -4.80 3.53 1.22
C GLN A 41 -3.99 2.53 0.37
N GLN A 42 -2.73 2.84 0.06
CA GLN A 42 -1.85 1.97 -0.72
C GLN A 42 -0.97 1.08 0.18
N ALA A 43 -1.00 1.30 1.49
CA ALA A 43 -0.19 0.56 2.45
C ALA A 43 -0.91 -0.73 2.86
N VAL A 44 -0.18 -1.85 2.83
CA VAL A 44 -0.68 -3.15 3.31
C VAL A 44 0.12 -3.57 4.53
N GLN A 45 -0.57 -4.13 5.54
CA GLN A 45 0.10 -4.66 6.71
C GLN A 45 0.72 -6.04 6.40
N VAL A 46 1.98 -6.19 6.77
CA VAL A 46 2.76 -7.41 6.57
C VAL A 46 3.53 -7.75 7.84
N TYR A 47 3.92 -9.02 7.99
CA TYR A 47 4.95 -9.42 8.94
C TYR A 47 6.15 -10.03 8.20
N PHE A 48 7.31 -10.00 8.85
CA PHE A 48 8.56 -10.54 8.31
C PHE A 48 8.94 -11.79 9.08
N THR A 49 9.48 -12.79 8.38
CA THR A 49 9.97 -14.00 9.00
C THR A 49 11.30 -14.41 8.40
N GLU A 50 12.20 -14.92 9.25
CA GLU A 50 13.46 -15.49 8.82
C GLU A 50 13.22 -16.81 8.10
N TYR A 51 14.08 -17.14 7.15
CA TYR A 51 14.02 -18.43 6.50
C TYR A 51 14.45 -19.54 7.46
N PRO A 52 13.70 -20.66 7.57
CA PRO A 52 14.08 -21.79 8.42
C PRO A 52 15.30 -22.58 7.89
N SER A 53 15.89 -22.14 6.79
CA SER A 53 17.02 -22.79 6.14
C SER A 53 18.32 -22.41 6.86
N MET A 54 19.13 -23.43 7.17
CA MET A 54 20.50 -23.23 7.71
C MET A 54 21.50 -22.73 6.66
N LYS A 55 21.07 -22.57 5.39
CA LYS A 55 21.93 -22.04 4.34
C LYS A 55 22.13 -20.54 4.50
N ARG A 56 23.38 -20.10 4.39
CA ARG A 56 23.78 -18.70 4.58
C ARG A 56 23.35 -17.76 3.45
N ASP A 57 22.96 -18.30 2.29
CA ASP A 57 22.53 -17.52 1.12
C ASP A 57 21.29 -16.66 1.39
N LYS A 58 20.45 -17.06 2.35
CA LYS A 58 19.24 -16.35 2.77
C LYS A 58 19.35 -15.65 4.12
N ALA A 59 20.52 -15.65 4.77
CA ALA A 59 20.67 -15.10 6.13
C ALA A 59 20.34 -13.61 6.24
N ASP A 60 20.55 -12.83 5.17
CA ASP A 60 20.22 -11.40 5.12
C ASP A 60 18.84 -11.10 4.53
N TRP A 61 18.08 -12.13 4.17
CA TRP A 61 16.78 -12.02 3.52
C TRP A 61 15.67 -12.50 4.44
N MET A 62 14.61 -11.71 4.54
CA MET A 62 13.39 -12.07 5.27
C MET A 62 12.23 -12.22 4.28
N ALA A 63 11.42 -13.26 4.47
CA ALA A 63 10.20 -13.43 3.71
C ALA A 63 9.13 -12.46 4.22
N VAL A 64 8.39 -11.85 3.29
CA VAL A 64 7.27 -10.97 3.59
C VAL A 64 5.97 -11.76 3.50
N CYS A 65 5.22 -11.75 4.58
CA CYS A 65 3.93 -12.41 4.66
C CYS A 65 2.82 -11.37 4.82
N LYS A 66 1.87 -11.36 3.88
CA LYS A 66 0.67 -10.52 3.98
C LYS A 66 -0.19 -10.98 5.15
N ILE A 67 -0.63 -10.02 5.95
CA ILE A 67 -1.60 -10.29 7.01
C ILE A 67 -2.98 -10.24 6.37
N LYS A 68 -3.77 -11.30 6.56
CA LYS A 68 -5.19 -11.26 6.19
C LYS A 68 -5.89 -10.31 7.15
N ASP A 69 -6.57 -9.31 6.60
CA ASP A 69 -7.34 -8.38 7.41
C ASP A 69 -8.48 -9.15 8.09
N GLN A 70 -8.57 -9.07 9.43
CA GLN A 70 -9.55 -9.85 10.20
C GLN A 70 -11.00 -9.38 9.93
N ARG A 71 -11.18 -8.21 9.31
CA ARG A 71 -12.50 -7.62 9.04
C ARG A 71 -13.18 -8.08 7.76
N GLY A 72 -12.57 -8.95 6.95
CA GLY A 72 -13.25 -9.51 5.77
C GLY A 72 -13.59 -8.47 4.69
N VAL A 73 -12.72 -7.48 4.49
CA VAL A 73 -12.81 -6.62 3.31
C VAL A 73 -12.21 -7.40 2.14
N ASP A 74 -13.03 -7.70 1.14
CA ASP A 74 -12.62 -8.41 -0.06
C ASP A 74 -11.77 -7.48 -0.95
N ASP A 75 -10.47 -7.76 -1.01
CA ASP A 75 -9.48 -7.03 -1.83
C ASP A 75 -9.82 -7.06 -3.33
N SER A 76 -10.68 -7.98 -3.79
CA SER A 76 -11.05 -8.09 -5.20
C SER A 76 -11.84 -6.89 -5.73
N LYS A 77 -12.38 -6.03 -4.85
CA LYS A 77 -13.22 -4.88 -5.23
C LYS A 77 -12.45 -3.62 -5.64
N TRP A 78 -11.13 -3.54 -5.41
CA TRP A 78 -10.36 -2.31 -5.63
C TRP A 78 -9.67 -2.19 -7.00
N THR A 79 -10.04 -3.03 -7.98
CA THR A 79 -9.54 -2.91 -9.36
C THR A 79 -10.33 -1.93 -10.24
N GLU A 80 -11.23 -1.14 -9.67
CA GLU A 80 -11.87 -0.04 -10.41
C GLU A 80 -10.89 1.14 -10.57
N THR A 81 -10.19 1.13 -11.71
CA THR A 81 -9.42 2.26 -12.25
C THR A 81 -10.33 3.37 -12.78
N VAL A 82 -11.35 3.77 -12.02
CA VAL A 82 -12.20 4.90 -12.38
C VAL A 82 -11.88 6.03 -11.41
N ALA A 83 -11.13 7.03 -11.91
CA ALA A 83 -10.92 8.27 -11.18
C ALA A 83 -12.28 8.82 -10.73
N TYR A 84 -12.39 9.20 -9.46
CA TYR A 84 -13.56 9.87 -8.93
C TYR A 84 -13.76 11.19 -9.70
N GLN A 85 -14.67 11.17 -10.67
CA GLN A 85 -15.27 12.39 -11.24
C GLN A 85 -16.43 12.72 -10.31
N PRO A 86 -16.42 13.86 -9.58
CA PRO A 86 -17.62 14.30 -8.90
C PRO A 86 -18.73 14.46 -9.95
N LYS A 87 -19.83 13.73 -9.78
CA LYS A 87 -21.03 13.91 -10.61
C LYS A 87 -21.44 15.37 -10.52
N GLU A 88 -21.71 15.98 -11.68
CA GLU A 88 -22.07 17.38 -11.83
C GLU A 88 -23.11 17.80 -10.78
N VAL A 89 -22.87 18.95 -10.14
CA VAL A 89 -23.78 19.52 -9.13
C VAL A 89 -25.12 19.76 -9.80
N VAL A 90 -26.13 18.99 -9.39
CA VAL A 90 -27.52 19.21 -9.83
C VAL A 90 -27.93 20.60 -9.34
N PRO A 91 -28.36 21.53 -10.21
CA PRO A 91 -28.82 22.83 -9.76
C PRO A 91 -30.06 22.64 -8.88
N VAL A 92 -29.98 23.07 -7.62
CA VAL A 92 -31.13 23.11 -6.73
C VAL A 92 -32.08 24.21 -7.27
N PRO A 93 -33.35 23.90 -7.57
CA PRO A 93 -34.27 24.94 -8.04
C PRO A 93 -34.47 25.97 -6.91
N ILE A 94 -34.22 27.24 -7.23
CA ILE A 94 -34.53 28.36 -6.35
C ILE A 94 -36.05 28.44 -6.24
N VAL A 95 -36.59 28.10 -5.08
CA VAL A 95 -38.00 28.32 -4.78
C VAL A 95 -38.20 29.82 -4.61
N ALA A 96 -38.95 30.44 -5.52
CA ALA A 96 -39.37 31.83 -5.35
C ALA A 96 -40.26 31.92 -4.11
N ILE A 97 -39.84 32.73 -3.14
CA ILE A 97 -40.66 33.05 -1.97
C ILE A 97 -41.66 34.10 -2.45
N ASP A 98 -42.88 33.67 -2.73
CA ASP A 98 -43.98 34.55 -3.07
C ASP A 98 -44.42 35.26 -1.78
N ASN A 99 -43.99 36.51 -1.61
CA ASN A 99 -44.44 37.35 -0.49
C ASN A 99 -45.89 37.75 -0.75
N GLN A 100 -46.84 37.04 -0.15
CA GLN A 100 -48.23 37.47 -0.06
C GLN A 100 -48.51 38.13 1.29
N SER A 101 -48.66 39.45 1.19
CA SER A 101 -49.44 40.43 1.99
C SER A 101 -49.32 40.48 3.50
#